data_AF-A0A100WLW7-F1
#
_entry.id   AF-A0A100WLW7-F1
#
_cell.length_a   1.000
_cell.length_b   1.000
_cell.length_c   1.000
_cell.angle_alpha   90.00
_cell.angle_beta   90.00
_cell.angle_gamma   90.00
#
_symmetry.space_group_name_H-M   'P 1'
#
loop_
_entity.id
_entity.type
_entity.pdbx_description
1 polymer ?
#
loop_
_entity_poly.entity_id
_entity_poly.type
_entity_poly.pdbx_seq_one_letter_code
_entity_poly.pdbx_strand_id
1 'polypeptide(L)'
;MDDIAERAGVTKGLLFYYFGSKRQCYLAVIEDFHRQLLDHARMNDDVPPRELMSAMLDRYLDFAVSSEAAYRLIMSGGLGVDPEVRAFVADHRAQYRALFTQMVLPGQAEPPAMRVALEGFLSFMEGATLDWLSHRNISREALHRLIMSLSAAVPMAAVAADPTLEPEPVGEAMPQI
;
A
#
# COMPACT_ATOMS: atom_id res chain seq x y z
N MET A 1 -14.39 11.49 -18.67
CA MET A 1 -15.17 10.46 -19.38
C MET A 1 -15.00 10.64 -20.86
N ASP A 2 -15.19 11.84 -21.40
CA ASP A 2 -14.92 12.13 -22.81
C ASP A 2 -13.44 11.83 -23.16
N ASP A 3 -12.48 12.43 -22.45
CA ASP A 3 -11.05 12.15 -22.67
C ASP A 3 -10.65 10.68 -22.45
N ILE A 4 -11.35 9.98 -21.54
CA ILE A 4 -11.09 8.55 -21.26
C ILE A 4 -11.59 7.70 -22.44
N ALA A 5 -12.77 8.02 -22.96
CA ALA A 5 -13.39 7.31 -24.08
C ALA A 5 -12.55 7.48 -25.34
N GLU A 6 -12.11 8.71 -25.62
CA GLU A 6 -11.23 9.04 -26.74
C GLU A 6 -9.90 8.27 -26.65
N ARG A 7 -9.22 8.30 -25.50
CA ARG A 7 -7.94 7.59 -25.32
C ARG A 7 -8.08 6.06 -25.35
N ALA A 8 -9.21 5.52 -24.92
CA ALA A 8 -9.47 4.09 -24.95
C ALA A 8 -10.08 3.61 -26.29
N GLY A 9 -10.33 4.52 -27.24
CA GLY A 9 -10.95 4.17 -28.52
C GLY A 9 -12.38 3.66 -28.40
N VAL A 10 -13.11 4.04 -27.35
CA VAL A 10 -14.48 3.62 -27.06
C VAL A 10 -15.44 4.81 -27.03
N THR A 11 -16.74 4.55 -27.06
CA THR A 11 -17.73 5.62 -26.91
C THR A 11 -17.92 5.99 -25.43
N LYS A 12 -18.25 7.26 -25.16
CA LYS A 12 -18.64 7.72 -23.81
C LYS A 12 -19.78 6.86 -23.25
N GLY A 13 -20.77 6.53 -24.10
CA GLY A 13 -21.90 5.67 -23.73
C GLY A 13 -21.46 4.29 -23.25
N LEU A 14 -20.43 3.69 -23.86
CA LEU A 14 -19.89 2.40 -23.44
C LEU A 14 -19.23 2.48 -22.06
N LEU A 15 -18.49 3.56 -21.76
CA LEU A 15 -17.93 3.76 -20.42
C LEU A 15 -19.02 3.93 -19.36
N PHE A 16 -20.08 4.67 -19.64
CA PHE A 16 -21.22 4.80 -18.72
C PHE A 16 -21.99 3.49 -18.57
N TYR A 17 -22.06 2.66 -19.62
CA TYR A 17 -22.67 1.34 -19.54
C TYR A 17 -21.91 0.41 -18.59
N TYR A 18 -20.57 0.36 -18.69
CA TYR A 18 -19.75 -0.52 -17.84
C TYR A 18 -19.60 0.00 -16.41
N PHE A 19 -19.37 1.31 -16.25
CA PHE A 19 -19.00 1.86 -14.96
C PHE A 19 -20.14 2.60 -14.28
N GLY A 20 -21.22 2.98 -14.97
CA GLY A 20 -22.33 3.77 -14.41
C GLY A 20 -22.00 5.25 -14.16
N SER A 21 -20.82 5.56 -13.62
CA SER A 21 -20.39 6.92 -13.32
C SER A 21 -18.87 7.10 -13.47
N LYS A 22 -18.42 8.35 -13.62
CA LYS A 22 -16.98 8.70 -13.59
C LYS A 22 -16.31 8.24 -12.28
N ARG A 23 -17.05 8.31 -11.16
CA ARG A 23 -16.61 7.85 -9.82
C ARG A 23 -16.33 6.35 -9.80
N GLN A 24 -17.31 5.54 -10.23
CA GLN A 24 -17.16 4.09 -10.29
C GLN A 24 -16.08 3.64 -11.28
N CYS A 25 -15.90 4.39 -12.37
CA CYS A 25 -14.77 4.18 -13.28
C CYS A 25 -13.42 4.35 -12.57
N TYR A 26 -13.25 5.40 -11.76
CA TYR A 26 -12.04 5.56 -10.95
C TYR A 26 -11.87 4.44 -9.93
N LEU A 27 -12.92 4.07 -9.19
CA LEU A 27 -12.86 2.98 -8.21
C LEU A 27 -12.41 1.67 -8.85
N ALA A 28 -12.96 1.31 -10.02
CA ALA A 28 -12.57 0.10 -10.74
C ALA A 28 -11.09 0.11 -11.16
N VAL A 29 -10.54 1.26 -11.56
CA VAL A 29 -9.10 1.37 -11.92
C VAL A 29 -8.20 1.20 -10.69
N ILE A 30 -8.61 1.75 -9.55
CA ILE A 30 -7.84 1.64 -8.30
C ILE A 30 -7.92 0.20 -7.77
N GLU A 31 -9.09 -0.41 -7.85
CA GLU A 31 -9.32 -1.80 -7.46
C GLU A 31 -8.44 -2.75 -8.27
N ASP A 32 -8.42 -2.56 -9.60
CA ASP A 32 -7.57 -3.34 -10.49
C ASP A 32 -6.08 -3.17 -10.14
N PHE A 33 -5.63 -1.94 -9.87
CA PHE A 33 -4.26 -1.68 -9.43
C PHE A 33 -3.93 -2.39 -8.11
N HIS A 34 -4.76 -2.26 -7.08
CA HIS A 34 -4.50 -2.88 -5.79
C HIS A 34 -4.51 -4.41 -5.87
N ARG A 35 -5.45 -4.98 -6.65
CA ARG A 35 -5.48 -6.41 -6.96
C ARG A 35 -4.17 -6.86 -7.60
N GLN A 36 -3.71 -6.18 -8.64
CA GLN A 36 -2.44 -6.51 -9.30
C GLN A 36 -1.24 -6.41 -8.35
N LEU A 37 -1.24 -5.44 -7.43
CA LEU A 37 -0.16 -5.28 -6.45
C LEU A 37 -0.15 -6.43 -5.43
N LEU A 38 -1.33 -6.85 -4.95
CA LEU A 38 -1.48 -7.98 -4.02
C LEU A 38 -1.18 -9.31 -4.69
N ASP A 39 -1.61 -9.50 -5.94
CA ASP A 39 -1.30 -10.71 -6.71
C ASP A 39 0.19 -10.80 -7.01
N HIS A 40 0.84 -9.67 -7.32
CA HIS A 40 2.30 -9.63 -7.43
C HIS A 40 2.96 -10.12 -6.14
N ALA A 41 2.49 -9.66 -4.97
CA ALA A 41 3.02 -10.10 -3.69
C ALA A 41 2.84 -11.61 -3.46
N ARG A 42 1.64 -12.14 -3.76
CA ARG A 42 1.33 -13.57 -3.61
C ARG A 42 2.15 -14.46 -4.53
N MET A 43 2.44 -14.01 -5.76
CA MET A 43 3.21 -14.78 -6.75
C MET A 43 4.73 -14.78 -6.48
N ASN A 44 5.21 -13.99 -5.52
CA ASN A 44 6.63 -13.82 -5.21
C ASN A 44 6.84 -14.02 -3.70
N ASP A 45 6.14 -14.99 -3.10
CA ASP A 45 6.20 -15.31 -1.67
C ASP A 45 7.52 -16.00 -1.25
N ASP A 46 8.30 -16.43 -2.23
CA ASP A 46 9.65 -16.97 -2.10
C ASP A 46 10.74 -15.89 -2.10
N VAL A 47 10.41 -14.65 -2.48
CA VAL A 47 11.35 -13.51 -2.51
C VAL A 47 11.58 -12.98 -1.09
N PRO A 48 12.82 -12.60 -0.73
CA PRO A 48 13.10 -11.99 0.57
C PRO A 48 12.16 -10.80 0.88
N PRO A 49 11.58 -10.70 2.09
CA PRO A 49 10.54 -9.69 2.39
C PRO A 49 10.91 -8.25 2.04
N ARG A 50 12.18 -7.88 2.25
CA ARG A 50 12.70 -6.54 1.92
C ARG A 50 12.70 -6.27 0.41
N GLU A 51 13.06 -7.26 -0.39
CA GLU A 51 13.07 -7.16 -1.84
C GLU A 51 11.65 -7.11 -2.40
N LEU A 52 10.75 -7.94 -1.86
CA LEU A 52 9.34 -7.92 -2.21
C LEU A 52 8.70 -6.56 -1.90
N MET A 53 8.94 -6.03 -0.69
CA MET A 53 8.46 -4.70 -0.30
C MET A 53 9.00 -3.60 -1.22
N SER A 54 10.28 -3.68 -1.60
CA SER A 54 10.90 -2.74 -2.54
C SER A 54 10.20 -2.77 -3.91
N ALA A 55 9.96 -3.96 -4.46
CA ALA A 55 9.30 -4.14 -5.76
C ALA A 55 7.83 -3.68 -5.74
N MET A 56 7.12 -3.96 -4.64
CA MET A 56 5.77 -3.46 -4.42
C MET A 56 5.74 -1.93 -4.35
N LEU A 57 6.68 -1.33 -3.62
CA LEU A 57 6.78 0.13 -3.52
C LEU A 57 7.09 0.77 -4.88
N ASP A 58 7.95 0.18 -5.69
CA ASP A 58 8.22 0.67 -7.04
C ASP A 58 6.94 0.69 -7.90
N ARG A 59 6.17 -0.41 -7.92
CA ARG A 59 4.89 -0.48 -8.63
C ARG A 59 3.87 0.53 -8.11
N TYR A 60 3.85 0.75 -6.80
CA TYR A 60 3.01 1.77 -6.16
C TYR A 60 3.36 3.19 -6.61
N LEU A 61 4.65 3.53 -6.60
CA LEU A 61 5.11 4.84 -7.05
C LEU A 61 4.88 5.03 -8.55
N ASP A 62 5.01 3.99 -9.35
CA ASP A 62 4.72 4.04 -10.79
C ASP A 62 3.24 4.32 -11.05
N PHE A 63 2.34 3.67 -10.32
CA PHE A 63 0.91 3.97 -10.39
C PHE A 63 0.60 5.40 -9.95
N ALA A 64 1.19 5.86 -8.85
CA ALA A 64 1.02 7.24 -8.38
C ALA A 64 1.45 8.27 -9.43
N VAL A 65 2.50 7.99 -10.22
CA VAL A 65 2.94 8.85 -11.32
C VAL A 65 2.05 8.72 -12.55
N SER A 66 1.73 7.50 -12.99
CA SER A 66 0.92 7.28 -14.20
C SER A 66 -0.52 7.75 -14.05
N SER A 67 -1.03 7.74 -12.82
CA SER A 67 -2.42 8.01 -12.47
C SER A 67 -2.55 9.19 -11.50
N GLU A 68 -1.63 10.16 -11.57
CA GLU A 68 -1.48 11.26 -10.59
C GLU A 68 -2.80 11.99 -10.26
N ALA A 69 -3.59 12.35 -11.27
CA ALA A 69 -4.86 13.06 -11.05
C ALA A 69 -5.87 12.20 -10.26
N ALA A 70 -5.92 10.89 -10.55
CA ALA A 70 -6.78 9.95 -9.82
C ALA A 70 -6.26 9.76 -8.39
N TYR A 71 -4.94 9.56 -8.23
CA TYR A 71 -4.29 9.42 -6.94
C TYR A 71 -4.58 10.62 -6.02
N ARG A 72 -4.37 11.85 -6.52
CA ARG A 72 -4.67 13.08 -5.78
C ARG A 72 -6.16 13.16 -5.40
N LEU A 73 -7.08 12.86 -6.33
CA LEU A 73 -8.52 12.93 -6.09
C LEU A 73 -8.98 12.05 -4.92
N ILE A 74 -8.37 10.86 -4.76
CA ILE A 74 -8.71 9.92 -3.69
C ILE A 74 -8.06 10.36 -2.38
N MET A 75 -6.76 10.67 -2.41
CA MET A 75 -5.94 10.90 -1.20
C MET A 75 -6.15 12.29 -0.59
N SER A 76 -6.46 13.32 -1.38
CA SER A 76 -6.61 14.70 -0.89
C SER A 76 -8.02 15.02 -0.33
N GLY A 77 -8.81 14.00 0.01
CA GLY A 77 -10.13 14.19 0.63
C GLY A 77 -11.26 14.61 -0.30
N GLY A 78 -11.11 14.46 -1.62
CA GLY A 78 -12.22 14.64 -2.57
C GLY A 78 -13.27 13.54 -2.41
N LEU A 79 -12.98 12.36 -2.97
CA LEU A 79 -13.85 11.18 -2.82
C LEU A 79 -13.72 10.50 -1.44
N GLY A 80 -12.68 10.81 -0.66
CA GLY A 80 -12.42 10.18 0.65
C GLY A 80 -13.46 10.46 1.75
N VAL A 81 -14.41 11.36 1.53
CA VAL A 81 -15.54 11.61 2.46
C VAL A 81 -16.72 10.66 2.20
N ASP A 82 -16.74 10.04 1.02
CA ASP A 82 -17.76 9.08 0.60
C ASP A 82 -17.61 7.77 1.40
N PRO A 83 -18.67 7.28 2.07
CA PRO A 83 -18.62 6.04 2.84
C PRO A 83 -18.16 4.82 2.02
N GLU A 84 -18.53 4.74 0.74
CA GLU A 84 -18.17 3.63 -0.15
C GLU A 84 -16.68 3.65 -0.45
N VAL A 85 -16.13 4.83 -0.72
CA VAL A 85 -14.70 5.03 -1.00
C VAL A 85 -13.88 4.79 0.28
N ARG A 86 -14.37 5.22 1.44
CA ARG A 86 -13.71 4.91 2.73
C ARG A 86 -13.68 3.42 3.03
N ALA A 87 -14.80 2.72 2.83
CA ALA A 87 -14.87 1.28 3.03
C ALA A 87 -13.90 0.56 2.07
N PHE A 88 -13.88 0.96 0.81
CA PHE A 88 -12.95 0.47 -0.20
C PHE A 88 -11.48 0.66 0.22
N VAL A 89 -11.09 1.86 0.66
CA VAL A 89 -9.72 2.14 1.12
C VAL A 89 -9.41 1.33 2.39
N ALA A 90 -10.34 1.23 3.33
CA ALA A 90 -10.14 0.48 4.57
C ALA A 90 -9.92 -1.02 4.31
N ASP A 91 -10.65 -1.61 3.37
CA ASP A 91 -10.49 -3.01 2.98
C ASP A 91 -9.11 -3.28 2.38
N HIS A 92 -8.67 -2.44 1.43
CA HIS A 92 -7.34 -2.55 0.84
C HIS A 92 -6.22 -2.39 1.88
N ARG A 93 -6.37 -1.43 2.80
CA ARG A 93 -5.43 -1.26 3.92
C ARG A 93 -5.37 -2.52 4.79
N ALA A 94 -6.51 -3.14 5.09
CA ALA A 94 -6.53 -4.40 5.83
C ALA A 94 -5.78 -5.53 5.09
N GLN A 95 -5.92 -5.62 3.76
CA GLN A 95 -5.20 -6.60 2.94
C GLN A 95 -3.67 -6.35 2.95
N TYR A 96 -3.24 -5.09 2.82
CA TYR A 96 -1.81 -4.74 2.93
C TYR A 96 -1.25 -5.00 4.32
N ARG A 97 -2.01 -4.68 5.37
CA ARG A 97 -1.61 -4.97 6.74
C ARG A 97 -1.44 -6.47 7.00
N ALA A 98 -2.37 -7.29 6.53
CA ALA A 98 -2.27 -8.74 6.64
C ALA A 98 -1.02 -9.26 5.92
N LEU A 99 -0.77 -8.79 4.70
CA LEU A 99 0.42 -9.14 3.93
C LEU A 99 1.72 -8.76 4.66
N PHE A 100 1.84 -7.52 5.12
CA PHE A 100 3.04 -7.05 5.83
C PHE A 100 3.21 -7.72 7.19
N THR A 101 2.12 -8.04 7.88
CA THR A 101 2.17 -8.87 9.09
C THR A 101 2.77 -10.23 8.76
N GLN A 102 2.35 -10.92 7.70
CA GLN A 102 2.92 -12.21 7.33
C GLN A 102 4.40 -12.12 6.93
N MET A 103 4.84 -11.00 6.36
CA MET A 103 6.27 -10.77 6.04
C MET A 103 7.14 -10.64 7.29
N VAL A 104 6.59 -10.15 8.40
CA VAL A 104 7.34 -9.84 9.64
C VAL A 104 7.14 -10.92 10.70
N LEU A 105 5.92 -11.43 10.84
CA LEU A 105 5.47 -12.43 11.82
C LEU A 105 4.77 -13.58 11.08
N PRO A 106 5.50 -14.45 10.36
CA PRO A 106 4.92 -15.53 9.58
C PRO A 106 4.05 -16.46 10.44
N GLY A 107 2.83 -16.75 9.98
CA GLY A 107 1.91 -17.67 10.67
C GLY A 107 1.23 -17.11 11.92
N GLN A 108 1.46 -15.84 12.26
CA GLN A 108 0.84 -15.19 13.42
C GLN A 108 -0.32 -14.28 12.99
N ALA A 109 -1.30 -14.12 13.87
CA ALA A 109 -2.34 -13.11 13.72
C ALA A 109 -1.75 -11.72 13.98
N GLU A 110 -2.30 -10.68 13.34
CA GLU A 110 -1.86 -9.29 13.49
C GLU A 110 -2.04 -8.80 14.94
N PRO A 111 -0.94 -8.53 15.69
CA PRO A 111 -1.06 -7.97 17.03
C PRO A 111 -1.57 -6.51 17.00
N PRO A 112 -2.27 -6.04 18.05
CA PRO A 112 -2.79 -4.67 18.09
C PRO A 112 -1.73 -3.57 17.87
N ALA A 113 -0.52 -3.75 18.43
CA ALA A 113 0.58 -2.82 18.23
C ALA A 113 1.06 -2.78 16.78
N MET A 114 1.20 -3.96 16.14
CA MET A 114 1.54 -4.08 14.73
C MET A 114 0.48 -3.43 13.83
N ARG A 115 -0.81 -3.66 14.13
CA ARG A 115 -1.92 -3.05 13.40
C ARG A 115 -1.82 -1.52 13.39
N VAL A 116 -1.58 -0.91 14.55
CA VAL A 116 -1.45 0.56 14.67
C VAL A 116 -0.20 1.06 13.95
N ALA A 117 0.93 0.35 14.08
CA ALA A 117 2.19 0.73 13.42
C ALA A 117 2.07 0.66 11.88
N LEU A 118 1.47 -0.40 11.35
CA LEU A 118 1.23 -0.56 9.92
C LEU A 118 0.21 0.45 9.39
N GLU A 119 -0.86 0.75 10.14
CA GLU A 119 -1.82 1.79 9.77
C GLU A 119 -1.13 3.16 9.67
N GLY A 120 -0.30 3.51 10.65
CA GLY A 120 0.49 4.75 10.61
C GLY A 120 1.46 4.78 9.43
N PHE A 121 2.14 3.68 9.15
CA PHE A 121 3.07 3.56 8.01
C PHE A 121 2.38 3.71 6.66
N LEU A 122 1.23 3.07 6.45
CA LEU A 122 0.46 3.20 5.20
C LEU A 122 0.00 4.65 5.00
N SER A 123 -0.46 5.33 6.05
CA SER A 123 -0.84 6.75 5.98
C SER A 123 0.36 7.66 5.71
N PHE A 124 1.51 7.36 6.29
CA PHE A 124 2.75 8.08 5.99
C PHE A 124 3.13 7.95 4.51
N MET A 125 3.10 6.73 3.96
CA MET A 125 3.43 6.47 2.56
C MET A 125 2.50 7.22 1.60
N GLU A 126 1.20 7.26 1.89
CA GLU A 126 0.21 8.04 1.13
C GLU A 126 0.52 9.54 1.19
N GLY A 127 0.76 10.07 2.40
CA GLY A 127 1.07 11.49 2.61
C GLY A 127 2.38 11.93 1.94
N ALA A 128 3.45 11.14 2.09
CA ALA A 128 4.75 11.40 1.48
C ALA A 128 4.68 11.37 -0.05
N THR A 129 3.91 10.43 -0.61
CA THR A 129 3.72 10.34 -2.06
C THR A 129 2.89 11.51 -2.59
N LEU A 130 1.84 11.92 -1.87
CA LEU A 130 1.02 13.08 -2.25
C LEU A 130 1.83 14.39 -2.21
N ASP A 131 2.65 14.60 -1.19
CA ASP A 131 3.56 15.75 -1.09
C ASP A 131 4.58 15.74 -2.23
N TRP A 132 5.19 14.57 -2.48
CA TRP A 132 6.17 14.42 -3.55
C TRP A 132 5.57 14.69 -4.94
N LEU A 133 4.36 14.20 -5.23
CA LEU A 133 3.67 14.50 -6.49
C LEU A 133 3.42 16.01 -6.64
N SER A 134 3.16 16.70 -5.53
CA SER A 134 2.86 18.14 -5.51
C SER A 134 4.07 19.02 -5.75
N HIS A 135 5.22 18.66 -5.17
CA HIS A 135 6.41 19.53 -5.17
C HIS A 135 7.56 19.00 -6.02
N ARG A 136 7.75 17.67 -6.07
CA ARG A 136 8.87 16.99 -6.74
C ARG A 136 10.26 17.52 -6.35
N ASN A 137 10.40 17.96 -5.10
CA ASN A 137 11.65 18.52 -4.55
C ASN A 137 12.76 17.48 -4.30
N ILE A 138 12.41 16.19 -4.34
CA ILE A 138 13.34 15.06 -4.25
C ILE A 138 13.10 14.09 -5.41
N SER A 139 14.09 13.27 -5.75
CA SER A 139 13.93 12.25 -6.80
C SER A 139 12.99 11.12 -6.34
N ARG A 140 12.43 10.36 -7.30
CA ARG A 140 11.60 9.17 -7.01
C ARG A 140 12.39 8.15 -6.18
N GLU A 141 13.67 7.98 -6.49
CA GLU A 141 14.57 7.06 -5.78
C GLU A 141 14.83 7.53 -4.35
N ALA A 142 14.90 8.84 -4.12
CA ALA A 142 15.02 9.39 -2.77
C ALA A 142 13.74 9.15 -1.94
N LEU A 143 12.56 9.34 -2.55
CA LEU A 143 11.27 9.01 -1.91
C LEU A 143 11.18 7.51 -1.60
N HIS A 144 11.54 6.66 -2.56
CA HIS A 144 11.54 5.20 -2.40
C HIS A 144 12.42 4.78 -1.22
N ARG A 145 13.68 5.25 -1.18
CA ARG A 145 14.59 4.96 -0.06
C ARG A 145 14.05 5.45 1.28
N LEU A 146 13.40 6.60 1.31
CA LEU A 146 12.81 7.17 2.51
C LEU A 146 11.66 6.29 3.03
N ILE A 147 10.74 5.85 2.17
CA ILE A 147 9.64 4.96 2.54
C ILE A 147 10.19 3.58 2.96
N MET A 148 11.18 3.04 2.24
CA MET A 148 11.84 1.78 2.61
C MET A 148 12.57 1.83 3.95
N SER A 149 13.13 2.98 4.31
CA SER A 149 13.80 3.15 5.60
C SER A 149 12.79 3.12 6.75
N LEU A 150 11.62 3.74 6.55
CA LEU A 150 10.55 3.74 7.56
C LEU A 150 9.79 2.44 7.63
N SER A 151 9.65 1.69 6.52
CA SER A 151 9.05 0.35 6.55
C SER A 151 9.84 -0.61 7.45
N ALA A 152 11.18 -0.52 7.42
CA ALA A 152 12.05 -1.30 8.30
C ALA A 152 11.89 -0.94 9.79
N ALA A 153 11.39 0.26 10.12
CA ALA A 153 11.16 0.69 11.49
C ALA A 153 9.82 0.22 12.07
N VAL A 154 8.88 -0.23 11.23
CA VAL A 154 7.54 -0.63 11.68
C VAL A 154 7.56 -1.77 12.71
N PRO A 155 8.30 -2.87 12.49
CA PRO A 155 8.38 -3.95 13.49
C PRO A 155 9.00 -3.47 14.81
N MET A 156 10.04 -2.64 14.74
CA MET A 156 10.69 -2.08 15.94
C MET A 156 9.73 -1.19 16.74
N ALA A 157 8.93 -0.37 16.05
CA ALA A 157 7.91 0.45 16.70
C ALA A 157 6.81 -0.39 17.35
N ALA A 158 6.40 -1.49 16.72
CA ALA A 158 5.43 -2.43 17.30
C ALA A 158 6.00 -3.11 18.55
N VAL A 159 7.23 -3.59 18.51
CA VAL A 159 7.94 -4.18 19.67
C VAL A 159 8.13 -3.17 20.79
N ALA A 160 8.48 -1.92 20.48
CA ALA A 160 8.62 -0.88 21.50
C ALA A 160 7.29 -0.57 22.23
N ALA A 161 6.16 -0.72 21.53
CA ALA A 161 4.83 -0.56 22.11
C ALA A 161 4.33 -1.83 22.84
N ASP A 162 4.78 -3.01 22.41
CA ASP A 162 4.46 -4.31 23.00
C ASP A 162 5.69 -5.23 22.96
N PRO A 163 6.51 -5.23 24.04
CA PRO A 163 7.73 -6.04 24.10
C PRO A 163 7.50 -7.54 24.01
N THR A 164 6.26 -8.03 24.19
CA THR A 164 5.95 -9.46 24.03
C THR A 164 6.04 -9.93 22.57
N LEU A 165 6.16 -8.99 21.63
CA LEU A 165 6.39 -9.25 20.21
C LEU A 165 7.87 -9.47 19.86
N GLU A 166 8.79 -9.33 20.82
CA GLU A 166 10.19 -9.71 20.59
C GLU A 166 10.26 -11.18 20.19
N PRO A 167 10.99 -11.53 19.11
CA PRO A 167 11.24 -12.92 18.80
C PRO A 167 11.97 -13.55 19.99
N GLU A 168 11.50 -14.71 20.45
CA GLU A 168 12.17 -15.43 21.54
C GLU A 168 13.66 -15.56 21.20
N PRO A 169 14.57 -15.23 22.14
CA PRO A 169 15.98 -15.44 21.91
C PRO A 169 16.18 -16.92 21.58
N VAL A 170 16.77 -17.20 20.40
CA VAL A 170 17.18 -18.55 20.02
C VAL A 170 18.08 -19.04 21.15
N GLY A 171 17.54 -19.94 21.99
CA GLY A 171 18.23 -20.39 23.19
C GLY A 171 19.64 -20.85 22.82
N GLU A 172 20.64 -20.21 23.43
CA GLU A 172 21.98 -20.75 23.49
C GLU A 172 21.90 -22.12 24.16
N ALA A 173 21.76 -23.17 23.34
CA ALA A 173 22.07 -24.52 23.75
C ALA A 173 23.59 -24.59 23.95
N MET A 174 24.07 -24.09 25.08
CA MET A 174 25.40 -24.43 25.57
C MET A 174 25.37 -25.90 26.00
N PRO A 175 26.18 -26.79 25.39
CA PRO A 175 26.38 -28.13 25.93
C PRO A 175 27.16 -27.99 27.24
N GLN A 176 26.52 -28.34 28.36
CA GLN A 176 27.21 -28.58 29.63
C GLN A 176 28.10 -29.81 29.45
N ILE A 177 29.41 -29.64 29.65
CA ILE A 177 30.40 -30.72 29.77
C ILE A 177 30.50 -31.11 31.23
#